data_AF-A0A968Z3B8-F1
#
_entry.id   AF-A0A968Z3B8-F1
#
_cell.length_a   1.000
_cell.length_b   1.000
_cell.length_c   1.000
_cell.angle_alpha   90.00
_cell.angle_beta   90.00
_cell.angle_gamma   90.00
#
_symmetry.space_group_name_H-M   'P 1'
#
loop_
_entity.id
_entity.type
_entity.pdbx_description
1 polymer ?
#
loop_
_entity_poly.entity_id
_entity_poly.type
_entity_poly.pdbx_seq_one_letter_code
_entity_poly.pdbx_strand_id
1 'polypeptide(L)' 'GSLATHRLILSFAPQNVFYTLLKKIGDLFPGPSKATRAYLHKESDIVKILKEQGWQIGRKEFTATQFYFSRLLEAKR' A
#
# COMPACT_ATOMS: atom_id res chain seq x y z
N GLY A 1 -21.50 -9.71 -9.19
CA GLY A 1 -20.20 -10.15 -8.65
C GLY A 1 -20.34 -10.35 -7.16
N SER A 2 -19.84 -11.46 -6.61
CA SER A 2 -19.97 -11.74 -5.18
C SER A 2 -18.98 -10.88 -4.40
N LEU A 3 -19.49 -10.03 -3.50
CA LEU A 3 -18.70 -9.24 -2.57
C LEU A 3 -18.24 -10.12 -1.40
N ALA A 4 -17.08 -9.83 -0.83
CA ALA A 4 -16.62 -10.52 0.37
C ALA A 4 -17.67 -10.38 1.50
N THR A 5 -17.97 -11.48 2.20
CA THR A 5 -19.05 -11.53 3.19
C THR A 5 -18.56 -11.52 4.64
N HIS A 6 -17.39 -12.12 4.93
CA HIS A 6 -16.90 -12.31 6.30
C HIS A 6 -15.45 -11.86 6.51
N ARG A 7 -14.62 -11.97 5.48
CA ARG A 7 -13.20 -11.60 5.54
C ARG A 7 -12.71 -11.07 4.21
N LEU A 8 -11.96 -9.98 4.27
CA LEU A 8 -11.30 -9.34 3.15
C LEU A 8 -9.82 -9.19 3.50
N ILE A 9 -8.94 -9.72 2.66
CA ILE A 9 -7.49 -9.58 2.81
C ILE A 9 -6.97 -8.79 1.62
N LEU A 10 -6.24 -7.73 1.87
CA LEU A 10 -5.72 -6.80 0.86
C LEU A 10 -4.23 -6.58 1.10
N SER A 11 -3.44 -6.65 0.03
CA SER A 11 -2.04 -6.24 0.05
C SER A 11 -1.84 -5.08 -0.91
N PHE A 12 -1.15 -4.03 -0.48
CA PHE A 12 -0.82 -2.89 -1.34
C PHE A 12 0.56 -2.33 -1.02
N ALA A 13 1.19 -1.69 -2.00
CA ALA A 13 2.43 -0.95 -1.76
C ALA A 13 2.09 0.31 -0.95
N PRO A 14 2.49 0.40 0.34
CA PRO A 14 2.18 1.58 1.12
C PRO A 14 3.01 2.76 0.61
N GLN A 15 2.48 3.98 0.74
CA GLN A 15 3.26 5.21 0.54
C GLN A 15 4.39 5.29 1.57
N ASN A 16 5.52 4.65 1.26
CA ASN A 16 6.66 4.57 2.14
C ASN A 16 7.67 5.67 1.78
N VAL A 17 8.16 6.39 2.79
CA VAL A 17 9.09 7.54 2.64
C VAL A 17 10.37 7.14 1.88
N PHE A 18 10.72 5.85 1.92
CA PHE A 18 11.82 5.23 1.17
C PHE A 18 11.72 5.39 -0.34
N TYR A 19 10.51 5.27 -0.93
CA TYR A 19 10.32 5.49 -2.36
C TYR A 19 10.54 6.96 -2.72
N THR A 20 10.16 7.89 -1.85
CA THR A 20 10.40 9.32 -2.04
C THR A 20 11.90 9.62 -2.00
N LEU A 21 12.65 8.95 -1.13
CA LEU A 21 14.11 9.08 -1.04
C LEU A 21 14.82 8.46 -2.25
N LEU A 22 14.45 7.24 -2.65
CA LEU A 22 14.99 6.58 -3.86
C LEU A 22 14.69 7.38 -5.14
N LYS A 23 13.49 7.96 -5.26
CA LYS A 23 13.16 8.88 -6.36
C LYS A 23 14.06 10.11 -6.33
N LYS A 24 14.21 10.77 -5.17
CA LYS A 24 15.11 11.93 -5.03
C LYS A 24 16.56 11.61 -5.37
N ILE A 25 17.06 10.43 -5.03
CA ILE A 25 18.42 10.00 -5.38
C ILE A 25 18.52 9.74 -6.90
N GLY A 26 17.50 9.13 -7.51
CA GLY A 26 17.44 8.91 -8.95
C GLY A 26 17.36 10.20 -9.78
N ASP A 27 16.69 11.24 -9.27
CA ASP A 27 16.58 12.57 -9.92
C ASP A 27 17.93 13.32 -9.98
N LEU A 28 18.93 12.91 -9.18
CA LEU A 28 20.28 13.49 -9.20
C LEU A 28 21.15 12.96 -10.34
N PHE A 29 20.70 11.93 -11.08
CA PHE A 29 21.41 11.38 -12.23
C PHE A 29 20.66 11.72 -13.55
N PRO A 30 21.31 12.40 -14.52
CA PRO A 30 20.66 12.76 -15.78
C PRO A 30 20.42 11.50 -16.62
N GLY A 31 19.15 11.15 -16.83
CA GLY A 31 18.74 10.03 -17.67
C GLY A 31 17.23 9.78 -17.58
N PRO A 32 16.62 9.07 -18.55
CA PRO A 32 15.20 8.78 -18.58
C PRO A 32 14.82 7.69 -17.55
N SER A 33 15.23 7.86 -16.30
CA SER A 33 14.79 7.07 -15.17
C SER A 33 13.37 7.50 -14.82
N LYS A 34 12.40 7.04 -15.61
CA LYS A 34 10.98 7.19 -15.33
C LYS A 34 10.70 6.49 -14.01
N ALA A 35 10.67 7.28 -12.95
CA ALA A 35 10.25 6.88 -11.63
C ALA A 35 9.00 5.99 -11.74
N THR A 36 9.11 4.72 -11.33
CA THR A 36 8.02 3.74 -11.36
C THR A 36 6.73 4.41 -10.87
N ARG A 37 5.66 4.35 -11.68
CA ARG A 37 4.31 4.81 -11.30
C ARG A 37 3.72 3.84 -10.28
N ALA A 38 4.30 3.80 -9.08
CA ALA A 38 3.70 3.15 -7.94
C ALA A 38 2.52 4.01 -7.49
N TYR A 39 1.30 3.48 -7.59
CA TYR A 39 0.11 4.07 -6.98
C TYR A 39 0.22 3.82 -5.48
N LEU A 40 0.88 4.76 -4.81
CA LEU A 40 1.11 4.69 -3.39
C LEU A 40 -0.20 5.04 -2.68
N HIS A 41 -0.84 4.04 -2.08
CA HIS A 41 -2.00 4.27 -1.24
C HIS A 41 -1.52 4.50 0.20
N LYS A 42 -2.02 5.55 0.85
CA LYS A 42 -1.86 5.70 2.28
C LYS A 42 -2.72 4.63 2.96
N GLU A 43 -2.15 3.93 3.94
CA GLU A 43 -2.91 2.96 4.72
C GLU A 43 -4.15 3.62 5.36
N SER A 44 -4.06 4.89 5.75
CA SER A 44 -5.18 5.67 6.29
C SER A 44 -6.39 5.70 5.37
N ASP A 45 -6.16 5.84 4.06
CA ASP A 45 -7.23 6.01 3.08
C ASP A 45 -7.92 4.67 2.83
N ILE A 46 -7.14 3.59 2.74
CA ILE A 46 -7.65 2.22 2.63
C ILE A 46 -8.45 1.84 3.89
N VAL A 47 -7.92 2.12 5.08
CA VAL A 47 -8.62 1.85 6.34
C VAL A 47 -9.91 2.66 6.46
N LYS A 48 -9.91 3.93 6.03
CA LYS A 48 -11.10 4.78 6.03
C LYS A 48 -12.18 4.19 5.13
N ILE A 49 -11.85 3.85 3.89
CA ILE A 49 -12.79 3.25 2.93
C ILE A 49 -13.36 1.94 3.50
N LEU A 50 -12.51 1.06 4.04
CA LEU A 50 -12.97 -0.20 4.63
C LEU A 50 -13.96 0.03 5.79
N LYS A 51 -13.67 0.98 6.68
CA LYS A 51 -14.59 1.35 7.77
C LYS A 51 -15.91 1.93 7.25
N GLU A 52 -15.87 2.80 6.25
CA GLU A 52 -17.07 3.38 5.62
C GLU A 52 -17.94 2.30 4.95
N GLN A 53 -17.32 1.22 4.47
CA GLN A 53 -18.01 0.05 3.91
C GLN A 53 -18.45 -0.97 4.98
N GLY A 54 -18.34 -0.63 6.27
CA GLY A 54 -18.79 -1.47 7.39
C GLY A 54 -17.82 -2.59 7.79
N TRP A 55 -16.58 -2.54 7.33
CA TRP A 55 -15.55 -3.51 7.72
C TRP A 55 -14.79 -3.07 8.97
N GLN A 56 -14.46 -4.04 9.81
CA GLN A 56 -13.59 -3.87 10.97
C GLN A 56 -12.17 -4.33 10.62
N ILE A 57 -11.18 -3.48 10.88
CA ILE A 57 -9.77 -3.83 10.61
C ILE A 57 -9.28 -4.83 11.66
N GLY A 58 -8.81 -5.98 11.18
CA GLY A 58 -8.18 -7.02 11.96
C GLY A 58 -6.66 -6.93 11.91
N ARG A 59 -6.02 -8.04 11.53
CA ARG A 59 -4.56 -8.14 11.47
C ARG A 59 -3.96 -7.20 10.43
N LYS A 60 -2.76 -6.70 10.74
CA LYS A 60 -1.95 -5.90 9.84
C LYS A 60 -0.55 -6.48 9.79
N GLU A 61 0.03 -6.54 8.61
CA GLU A 61 1.39 -7.00 8.42
C GLU A 61 2.11 -6.12 7.41
N PHE A 62 3.43 -5.99 7.56
CA PHE A 62 4.25 -5.21 6.64
C PHE A 62 5.48 -6.01 6.23
N THR A 63 5.54 -6.35 4.96
CA THR A 63 6.71 -6.95 4.35
C THR A 63 7.59 -5.86 3.77
N ALA A 64 8.81 -5.73 4.27
CA ALA A 64 9.82 -4.81 3.76
C ALA A 64 11.11 -5.55 3.48
N THR A 65 11.49 -5.60 2.22
CA THR A 65 12.77 -6.15 1.74
C THR A 65 13.52 -5.06 1.00
N GLN A 66 14.68 -5.39 0.41
CA GLN A 66 15.49 -4.41 -0.33
C GLN A 66 14.73 -3.75 -1.50
N PHE A 67 13.86 -4.49 -2.18
CA PHE A 67 13.17 -4.02 -3.38
C PHE A 67 11.66 -4.29 -3.39
N TYR A 68 11.13 -4.96 -2.36
CA TYR A 68 9.71 -5.30 -2.26
C TYR A 68 9.12 -4.82 -0.94
N PHE A 69 8.08 -4.00 -1.04
CA PHE A 69 7.36 -3.42 0.08
C PHE A 69 5.86 -3.66 -0.09
N SER A 70 5.24 -4.34 0.88
CA SER A 70 3.82 -4.68 0.84
C SER A 70 3.20 -4.54 2.23
N ARG A 71 2.09 -3.81 2.30
CA ARG A 71 1.25 -3.68 3.49
C ARG A 71 0.06 -4.62 3.32
N LEU A 72 -0.06 -5.59 4.22
CA LEU A 72 -1.18 -6.51 4.30
C LEU A 72 -2.18 -5.99 5.34
N LEU A 73 -3.47 -5.95 4.98
CA LEU A 73 -4.58 -5.67 5.88
C LEU A 73 -5.59 -6.80 5.80
N GLU A 74 -5.99 -7.31 6.96
CA GLU A 74 -7.19 -8.13 7.13
C GLU A 74 -8.32 -7.23 7.60
N ALA A 75 -9.50 -7.39 7.01
CA ALA A 75 -10.74 -6.77 7.46
C ALA A 75 -11.83 -7.85 7.61
N LYS A 76 -12.66 -7.72 8.64
CA LYS A 76 -13.72 -8.67 9.00
C LYS A 76 -15.06 -7.95 9.13
N ARG A 77 -16.14 -8.67 8.88
CA ARG A 77 -17.51 -8.20 9.02
C ARG A 77 -18.35 -9.30 9.66
#